data_AF-A0A318E9V2-F1
#
_entry.id   AF-A0A318E9V2-F1
#
_cell.length_a   1.000
_cell.length_b   1.000
_cell.length_c   1.000
_cell.angle_alpha   90.00
_cell.angle_beta   90.00
_cell.angle_gamma   90.00
#
_symmetry.space_group_name_H-M   'P 1'
#
loop_
_entity.id
_entity.type
_entity.pdbx_description
1 polymer ?
#
loop_
_entity_poly.entity_id
_entity_poly.type
_entity_poly.pdbx_seq_one_letter_code
_entity_poly.pdbx_strand_id
1 'polypeptide(L)'
;MPTEHGSATVKVSPLKVGEPLKPVTALPVAALPLKPGEVWAAYRAKRRPCIVISDECPTVDRGLTKGMPNATTAPTMLVAPFYGADKDGSRAGFNDGFIDRIRHCEYPQFMWDQLPLEGGPQTSILRLDQIQPIGRHYHAYKTCGWKLSDDALAVFDDLIHWQIWGGVPEGSDLVAFRELMQATFG
;
A
#
# COMPACT_ATOMS: atom_id res chain seq x y z
N MET A 1 -13.05 -25.22 27.97
CA MET A 1 -13.17 -24.06 27.07
C MET A 1 -12.94 -22.82 27.93
N PRO A 2 -11.93 -21.99 27.65
CA PRO A 2 -11.74 -20.74 28.39
C PRO A 2 -12.91 -19.79 28.07
N THR A 3 -13.68 -19.40 29.07
CA THR A 3 -14.87 -18.52 28.95
C THR A 3 -14.61 -17.07 29.34
N GLU A 4 -13.38 -16.77 29.77
CA GLU A 4 -12.98 -15.45 30.24
C GLU A 4 -12.15 -14.74 29.17
N HIS A 5 -12.72 -13.69 28.57
CA HIS A 5 -12.16 -12.96 27.43
C HIS A 5 -11.88 -11.48 27.75
N GLY A 6 -11.96 -11.10 29.02
CA GLY A 6 -11.99 -9.68 29.44
C GLY A 6 -10.64 -8.97 29.42
N SER A 7 -9.51 -9.69 29.52
CA SER A 7 -8.19 -9.06 29.56
C SER A 7 -7.05 -10.02 29.18
N ALA A 8 -5.90 -9.46 28.79
CA ALA A 8 -4.65 -10.18 28.61
C ALA A 8 -3.47 -9.27 28.97
N THR A 9 -2.42 -9.84 29.58
CA THR A 9 -1.15 -9.15 29.81
C THR A 9 -0.23 -9.42 28.63
N VAL A 10 0.24 -8.36 27.96
CA VAL A 10 1.14 -8.47 26.79
C VAL A 10 2.43 -7.70 27.02
N LYS A 11 3.53 -8.22 26.47
CA LYS A 11 4.82 -7.54 26.39
C LYS A 11 5.19 -7.37 24.92
N VAL A 12 5.33 -6.12 24.47
CA VAL A 12 5.77 -5.81 23.10
C VAL A 12 7.29 -5.67 23.09
N SER A 13 7.97 -6.42 22.22
CA SER A 13 9.41 -6.34 22.01
C SER A 13 9.75 -6.40 20.52
N PRO A 14 10.86 -5.78 20.07
CA PRO A 14 11.29 -5.88 18.68
C PRO A 14 11.49 -7.32 18.25
N LEU A 15 10.94 -7.70 17.09
CA LEU A 15 11.24 -8.98 16.44
C LEU A 15 12.50 -8.81 15.58
N LYS A 16 13.50 -9.66 15.78
CA LYS A 16 14.73 -9.67 14.98
C LYS A 16 14.75 -10.89 14.08
N VAL A 17 15.06 -10.68 12.80
CA VAL A 17 15.23 -11.78 11.83
C VAL A 17 16.38 -12.67 12.30
N GLY A 18 16.12 -13.98 12.44
CA GLY A 18 17.12 -14.97 12.86
C GLY A 18 17.26 -15.18 14.37
N GLU A 19 16.60 -14.38 15.21
CA GLU A 19 16.53 -14.67 16.65
C GLU A 19 15.58 -15.89 16.86
N PRO A 20 15.99 -16.91 17.65
CA PRO A 20 15.12 -18.02 17.97
C PRO A 20 13.83 -17.52 18.58
N LEU A 21 12.70 -17.95 18.01
CA LEU A 21 11.39 -17.61 18.57
C LEU A 21 11.32 -18.22 19.96
N LYS A 22 11.21 -17.36 20.98
CA LYS A 22 11.04 -17.83 22.35
C LYS A 22 9.75 -18.63 22.43
N PRO A 23 9.71 -19.76 23.16
CA PRO A 23 8.48 -20.53 23.36
C PRO A 23 7.38 -19.59 23.84
N VAL A 24 6.37 -19.40 23.00
CA VAL A 24 5.28 -18.47 23.30
C VAL A 24 4.38 -19.16 24.30
N THR A 25 4.06 -18.48 25.40
CA THR A 25 2.98 -18.90 26.29
C THR A 25 1.68 -18.91 25.48
N ALA A 26 1.11 -20.09 25.26
CA ALA A 26 -0.15 -20.24 24.54
C ALA A 26 -1.22 -19.37 25.23
N LEU A 27 -1.57 -18.24 24.62
CA LEU A 27 -2.70 -17.45 25.07
C LEU A 27 -3.96 -18.28 24.77
N PRO A 28 -4.79 -18.61 25.76
CA PRO A 28 -5.95 -19.47 25.58
C PRO A 28 -7.12 -18.68 24.95
N VAL A 29 -6.89 -18.05 23.80
CA VAL A 29 -7.85 -17.17 23.13
C VAL A 29 -8.30 -17.78 21.81
N ALA A 30 -9.60 -18.09 21.70
CA ALA A 30 -10.19 -18.74 20.53
C ALA A 30 -10.07 -17.92 19.22
N ALA A 31 -9.96 -16.59 19.32
CA ALA A 31 -9.90 -15.69 18.18
C ALA A 31 -8.49 -15.49 17.62
N LEU A 32 -7.45 -15.88 18.37
CA LEU A 32 -6.06 -15.57 18.12
C LEU A 32 -5.19 -16.84 18.31
N PRO A 33 -5.45 -17.92 17.56
CA PRO A 33 -4.65 -19.14 17.67
C PRO A 33 -3.24 -18.89 17.14
N LEU A 34 -2.26 -19.54 17.75
CA LEU A 34 -0.86 -19.51 17.34
C LEU A 34 -0.37 -20.93 17.08
N LYS A 35 0.10 -21.22 15.87
CA LYS A 35 0.65 -22.54 15.53
C LYS A 35 2.14 -22.64 15.90
N PRO A 36 2.71 -23.85 15.96
CA PRO A 36 4.14 -24.03 16.17
C PRO A 36 4.96 -23.25 15.13
N GLY A 37 5.86 -22.40 15.60
CA GLY A 37 6.71 -21.56 14.75
C GLY A 37 6.13 -20.17 14.40
N GLU A 38 4.92 -19.85 14.83
CA GLU A 38 4.33 -18.52 14.63
C GLU A 38 4.58 -17.61 15.84
N VAL A 39 4.54 -16.29 15.62
CA VAL A 39 4.54 -15.27 16.69
C VAL A 39 3.46 -14.22 16.47
N TRP A 40 2.99 -13.65 17.57
CA TRP A 40 2.18 -12.43 17.55
C TRP A 40 3.08 -11.24 17.25
N ALA A 41 2.74 -10.48 16.22
CA ALA A 41 3.39 -9.21 15.90
C ALA A 41 2.40 -8.06 16.03
N ALA A 42 2.86 -6.97 16.68
CA ALA A 42 2.11 -5.73 16.80
C ALA A 42 2.71 -4.69 15.85
N TYR A 43 1.89 -4.14 14.96
CA TYR A 43 2.31 -3.13 14.00
C TYR A 43 1.60 -1.81 14.26
N ARG A 44 2.32 -0.69 14.14
CA ARG A 44 1.68 0.62 14.09
C ARG A 44 0.92 0.73 12.76
N ALA A 45 -0.40 0.77 12.84
CA ALA A 45 -1.25 1.08 11.70
C ALA A 45 -1.50 2.60 11.61
N LYS A 46 -1.60 3.12 10.39
CA LYS A 46 -2.07 4.48 10.10
C LYS A 46 -2.93 4.46 8.85
N ARG A 47 -3.95 5.34 8.79
CA ARG A 47 -4.70 5.56 7.55
C ARG A 47 -3.76 6.19 6.51
N ARG A 48 -3.78 5.67 5.29
CA ARG A 48 -3.01 6.19 4.16
C ARG A 48 -3.96 6.43 2.99
N PRO A 49 -3.85 7.55 2.29
CA PRO A 49 -4.44 7.68 0.97
C PRO A 49 -3.82 6.65 0.04
N CYS A 50 -4.64 6.04 -0.81
CA CYS A 50 -4.19 5.10 -1.82
C CYS A 50 -4.98 5.32 -3.12
N ILE A 51 -4.36 4.98 -4.25
CA ILE A 51 -5.08 4.74 -5.50
C ILE A 51 -5.58 3.30 -5.51
N VAL A 52 -6.82 3.10 -5.97
CA VAL A 52 -7.37 1.78 -6.27
C VAL A 52 -6.96 1.42 -7.69
N ILE A 53 -6.23 0.30 -7.83
CA ILE A 53 -5.71 -0.18 -9.12
C ILE A 53 -6.64 -1.25 -9.69
N SER A 54 -7.16 -2.12 -8.82
CA SER A 54 -8.12 -3.15 -9.20
C SER A 54 -9.08 -3.41 -8.05
N ASP A 55 -10.37 -3.31 -8.33
CA ASP A 55 -11.48 -3.63 -7.41
C ASP A 55 -12.33 -4.82 -7.91
N GLU A 56 -12.03 -5.33 -9.10
CA GLU A 56 -12.72 -6.48 -9.67
C GLU A 56 -12.23 -7.77 -9.03
N CYS A 57 -12.85 -8.14 -7.91
CA CYS A 57 -12.64 -9.42 -7.25
C CYS A 57 -13.99 -10.09 -7.00
N PRO A 58 -14.42 -11.02 -7.88
CA PRO A 58 -15.69 -11.70 -7.73
C PRO A 58 -15.71 -12.50 -6.44
N THR A 59 -16.86 -12.53 -5.78
CA THR A 59 -17.05 -13.36 -4.59
C THR A 59 -17.11 -14.82 -5.03
N VAL A 60 -16.36 -15.69 -4.35
CA VAL A 60 -16.43 -17.14 -4.57
C VAL A 60 -17.79 -17.67 -4.12
N ASP A 61 -18.38 -18.58 -4.90
CA ASP A 61 -19.65 -19.23 -4.58
C ASP A 61 -19.62 -19.83 -3.15
N ARG A 62 -20.63 -19.49 -2.33
CA ARG A 62 -20.73 -19.93 -0.93
C ARG A 62 -20.86 -21.44 -0.76
N GLY A 63 -21.40 -22.16 -1.75
CA GLY A 63 -21.46 -23.61 -1.76
C GLY A 63 -20.07 -24.24 -1.79
N LEU A 64 -19.13 -23.61 -2.50
CA LEU A 64 -17.75 -24.08 -2.63
C LEU A 64 -16.88 -23.71 -1.42
N THR A 65 -17.23 -22.64 -0.68
CA THR A 65 -16.46 -22.18 0.48
C THR A 65 -16.94 -22.76 1.81
N LYS A 66 -18.00 -23.58 1.80
CA LYS A 66 -18.57 -24.16 3.01
C LYS A 66 -17.54 -25.04 3.74
N GLY A 67 -17.29 -24.71 5.01
CA GLY A 67 -16.32 -25.42 5.86
C GLY A 67 -14.89 -24.88 5.76
N MET A 68 -14.61 -23.92 4.87
CA MET A 68 -13.32 -23.24 4.77
C MET A 68 -13.28 -21.99 5.67
N PRO A 69 -12.11 -21.59 6.19
CA PRO A 69 -11.96 -20.29 6.84
C PRO A 69 -12.23 -19.13 5.86
N ASN A 70 -13.05 -18.14 6.24
CA ASN A 70 -13.38 -17.01 5.36
C ASN A 70 -12.14 -16.29 4.78
N ALA A 71 -11.04 -16.23 5.55
CA ALA A 71 -9.81 -15.57 5.13
C ALA A 71 -9.17 -16.17 3.87
N THR A 72 -9.48 -17.43 3.50
CA THR A 72 -8.90 -18.08 2.31
C THR A 72 -9.58 -17.67 1.01
N THR A 73 -10.81 -17.14 1.08
CA THR A 73 -11.62 -16.81 -0.11
C THR A 73 -12.19 -15.39 -0.06
N ALA A 74 -11.85 -14.62 0.98
CA ALA A 74 -12.29 -13.24 1.13
C ALA A 74 -11.70 -12.39 0.00
N PRO A 75 -12.51 -11.58 -0.70
CA PRO A 75 -12.02 -10.77 -1.80
C PRO A 75 -11.12 -9.65 -1.30
N THR A 76 -10.06 -9.38 -2.05
CA THR A 76 -9.16 -8.25 -1.86
C THR A 76 -9.31 -7.26 -3.01
N MET A 77 -8.77 -6.06 -2.85
CA MET A 77 -8.58 -5.07 -3.91
C MET A 77 -7.10 -4.67 -3.93
N LEU A 78 -6.56 -4.32 -5.09
CA LEU A 78 -5.18 -3.87 -5.21
C LEU A 78 -5.12 -2.35 -5.09
N VAL A 79 -4.19 -1.88 -4.26
CA VAL A 79 -3.98 -0.45 -4.03
C VAL A 79 -2.50 -0.10 -4.04
N ALA A 80 -2.17 1.11 -4.49
CA ALA A 80 -0.85 1.73 -4.27
C ALA A 80 -0.95 2.89 -3.27
N PRO A 81 -0.10 2.94 -2.24
CA PRO A 81 -0.16 3.96 -1.20
C PRO A 81 0.56 5.25 -1.59
N PHE A 82 0.05 6.38 -1.09
CA PHE A 82 0.74 7.66 -1.11
C PHE A 82 1.53 7.93 0.17
N TYR A 83 2.64 8.67 0.01
CA TYR A 83 3.48 9.19 1.07
C TYR A 83 3.62 10.70 0.93
N GLY A 84 3.43 11.45 2.02
CA GLY A 84 3.67 12.89 2.00
C GLY A 84 5.13 13.22 1.75
N ALA A 85 5.38 14.19 0.86
CA ALA A 85 6.72 14.53 0.42
C ALA A 85 7.36 15.71 1.17
N ASP A 86 6.54 16.51 1.86
CA ASP A 86 6.98 17.76 2.48
C ASP A 86 7.91 17.56 3.69
N LYS A 87 8.78 18.56 3.91
CA LYS A 87 9.59 18.72 5.12
C LYS A 87 8.94 19.77 6.03
N ASP A 88 8.17 19.33 7.01
CA ASP A 88 7.46 20.22 7.95
C ASP A 88 8.00 20.13 9.40
N GLY A 89 9.22 19.61 9.57
CA GLY A 89 9.85 19.38 10.88
C GLY A 89 9.31 18.14 11.62
N SER A 90 8.09 17.70 11.33
CA SER A 90 7.52 16.43 11.83
C SER A 90 7.82 15.25 10.90
N ARG A 91 8.19 15.54 9.64
CA ARG A 91 8.50 14.60 8.57
C ARG A 91 9.89 14.89 8.01
N ALA A 92 10.65 13.82 7.76
CA ALA A 92 11.95 13.92 7.08
C ALA A 92 11.82 14.40 5.61
N GLY A 93 10.62 14.25 5.02
CA GLY A 93 10.32 14.58 3.62
C GLY A 93 11.17 13.77 2.63
N PHE A 94 11.10 14.17 1.37
CA PHE A 94 12.02 13.69 0.33
C PHE A 94 13.04 14.77 -0.04
N ASN A 95 14.16 14.36 -0.63
CA ASN A 95 15.13 15.30 -1.19
C ASN A 95 14.52 16.01 -2.40
N ASP A 96 14.74 17.32 -2.53
CA ASP A 96 14.05 18.13 -3.54
C ASP A 96 14.51 17.74 -4.96
N GLY A 97 15.81 17.48 -5.17
CA GLY A 97 16.31 16.97 -6.44
C GLY A 97 15.79 15.56 -6.76
N PHE A 98 15.46 14.75 -5.74
CA PHE A 98 14.77 13.48 -5.97
C PHE A 98 13.31 13.68 -6.39
N ILE A 99 12.60 14.65 -5.79
CA ILE A 99 11.25 15.03 -6.21
C ILE A 99 11.25 15.52 -7.66
N ASP A 100 12.22 16.34 -8.06
CA ASP A 100 12.33 16.84 -9.44
C ASP A 100 12.50 15.70 -10.45
N ARG A 101 13.36 14.71 -10.15
CA ARG A 101 13.53 13.52 -10.99
C ARG A 101 12.27 12.66 -11.07
N ILE A 102 11.47 12.58 -9.99
CA ILE A 102 10.14 11.94 -10.04
C ILE A 102 9.21 12.73 -10.96
N ARG A 103 9.20 14.06 -10.86
CA ARG A 103 8.37 14.93 -11.74
C ARG A 103 8.78 14.82 -13.20
N HIS A 104 10.05 14.53 -13.48
CA HIS A 104 10.55 14.21 -14.82
C HIS A 104 10.26 12.76 -15.25
N CYS A 105 9.53 11.98 -14.43
CA CYS A 105 9.18 10.59 -14.70
C CYS A 105 10.40 9.70 -14.97
N GLU A 106 11.51 9.92 -14.25
CA GLU A 106 12.72 9.11 -14.42
C GLU A 106 12.62 7.74 -13.73
N TYR A 107 11.66 7.58 -12.82
CA TYR A 107 11.52 6.41 -11.98
C TYR A 107 10.08 5.87 -12.02
N PRO A 108 9.81 4.73 -12.66
CA PRO A 108 8.45 4.22 -12.83
C PRO A 108 7.76 3.85 -11.52
N GLN A 109 8.52 3.56 -10.46
CA GLN A 109 7.96 3.20 -9.17
C GLN A 109 7.37 4.40 -8.39
N PHE A 110 7.60 5.63 -8.85
CA PHE A 110 7.16 6.84 -8.18
C PHE A 110 6.31 7.71 -9.11
N MET A 111 5.18 8.19 -8.60
CA MET A 111 4.39 9.23 -9.25
C MET A 111 4.17 10.37 -8.26
N TRP A 112 4.41 11.61 -8.70
CA TRP A 112 4.17 12.80 -7.89
C TRP A 112 2.74 13.30 -8.11
N ASP A 113 2.07 13.73 -7.03
CA ASP A 113 0.71 14.27 -7.09
C ASP A 113 0.40 15.23 -5.92
N GLN A 114 -0.66 16.03 -6.05
CA GLN A 114 -1.23 16.88 -5.01
C GLN A 114 -2.63 16.38 -4.65
N LEU A 115 -2.72 15.71 -3.50
CA LEU A 115 -3.99 15.11 -3.10
C LEU A 115 -4.94 16.16 -2.49
N PRO A 116 -6.24 16.13 -2.83
CA PRO A 116 -7.25 17.02 -2.27
C PRO A 116 -7.66 16.57 -0.85
N LEU A 117 -6.71 16.56 0.08
CA LEU A 117 -6.87 16.08 1.45
C LEU A 117 -6.59 17.20 2.45
N GLU A 118 -7.62 17.58 3.21
CA GLU A 118 -7.51 18.60 4.25
C GLU A 118 -6.52 18.19 5.35
N GLY A 119 -5.63 19.11 5.74
CA GLY A 119 -4.57 18.84 6.72
C GLY A 119 -3.52 17.82 6.27
N GLY A 120 -3.55 17.43 4.98
CA GLY A 120 -2.57 16.55 4.35
C GLY A 120 -1.27 17.28 3.99
N PRO A 121 -0.27 16.52 3.53
CA PRO A 121 0.89 17.12 2.87
C PRO A 121 0.46 17.84 1.58
N GLN A 122 1.14 18.94 1.26
CA GLN A 122 0.99 19.72 0.02
C GLN A 122 1.33 18.89 -1.21
N THR A 123 2.31 17.99 -1.07
CA THR A 123 2.74 17.09 -2.14
C THR A 123 2.83 15.66 -1.65
N SER A 124 2.50 14.73 -2.53
CA SER A 124 2.47 13.30 -2.24
C SER A 124 3.17 12.51 -3.33
N ILE A 125 3.83 11.42 -2.94
CA ILE A 125 4.45 10.45 -3.83
C ILE A 125 3.68 9.13 -3.73
N LEU A 126 3.08 8.70 -4.84
CA LEU A 126 2.54 7.36 -5.01
C LEU A 126 3.70 6.36 -5.14
N ARG A 127 3.54 5.18 -4.53
CA ARG A 127 4.53 4.09 -4.58
C ARG A 127 3.99 2.89 -5.33
N LEU A 128 4.29 2.82 -6.64
CA LEU A 128 3.88 1.70 -7.51
C LEU A 128 4.69 0.42 -7.23
N ASP A 129 5.85 0.51 -6.60
CA ASP A 129 6.58 -0.65 -6.06
C ASP A 129 5.99 -1.19 -4.75
N GLN A 130 5.02 -0.50 -4.15
CA GLN A 130 4.34 -0.90 -2.91
C GLN A 130 2.86 -1.25 -3.13
N ILE A 131 2.53 -1.72 -4.34
CA ILE A 131 1.20 -2.27 -4.61
C ILE A 131 0.94 -3.43 -3.65
N GLN A 132 -0.20 -3.38 -2.98
CA GLN A 132 -0.59 -4.39 -2.00
C GLN A 132 -2.08 -4.71 -2.08
N PRO A 133 -2.47 -5.96 -1.78
CA PRO A 133 -3.87 -6.30 -1.58
C PRO A 133 -4.36 -5.77 -0.22
N ILE A 134 -5.56 -5.21 -0.20
CA ILE A 134 -6.31 -4.92 1.03
C ILE A 134 -7.68 -5.62 0.96
N GLY A 135 -8.22 -6.03 2.12
CA GLY A 135 -9.54 -6.67 2.16
C GLY A 135 -10.65 -5.69 1.77
N ARG A 136 -11.67 -6.17 1.05
CA ARG A 136 -12.83 -5.34 0.62
C ARG A 136 -13.91 -5.12 1.68
N HIS A 137 -13.62 -5.44 2.94
CA HIS A 137 -14.58 -5.16 4.01
C HIS A 137 -14.72 -3.64 4.18
N TYR A 138 -15.93 -3.11 4.34
CA TYR A 138 -16.18 -1.66 4.46
C TYR A 138 -15.51 -1.00 5.68
N HIS A 139 -15.03 -1.80 6.65
CA HIS A 139 -14.22 -1.32 7.77
C HIS A 139 -12.71 -1.20 7.45
N ALA A 140 -12.25 -1.74 6.33
CA ALA A 140 -10.85 -1.74 5.93
C ALA A 140 -10.42 -0.41 5.27
N TYR A 141 -11.36 0.34 4.69
CA TYR A 141 -11.08 1.58 3.97
C TYR A 141 -12.21 2.60 4.12
N LYS A 142 -11.92 3.85 3.73
CA LYS A 142 -12.91 4.92 3.57
C LYS A 142 -12.72 5.52 2.18
N THR A 143 -13.80 5.62 1.41
CA THR A 143 -13.76 6.31 0.12
C THR A 143 -13.61 7.82 0.35
N CYS A 144 -12.77 8.46 -0.45
CA CYS A 144 -12.55 9.90 -0.39
C CYS A 144 -13.39 10.70 -1.41
N GLY A 145 -14.04 10.02 -2.37
CA GLY A 145 -14.87 10.65 -3.40
C GLY A 145 -14.07 11.29 -4.55
N TRP A 146 -12.75 11.11 -4.57
CA TRP A 146 -11.86 11.63 -5.61
C TRP A 146 -11.40 10.52 -6.55
N LYS A 147 -11.12 10.90 -7.80
CA LYS A 147 -10.49 10.05 -8.81
C LYS A 147 -9.41 10.84 -9.54
N LEU A 148 -8.49 10.13 -10.21
CA LEU A 148 -7.58 10.76 -11.15
C LEU A 148 -8.37 11.43 -12.28
N SER A 149 -7.85 12.54 -12.80
CA SER A 149 -8.27 13.07 -14.09
C SER A 149 -7.82 12.13 -15.20
N ASP A 150 -8.39 12.28 -16.40
CA ASP A 150 -8.03 11.43 -17.55
C ASP A 150 -6.54 11.61 -17.92
N ASP A 151 -6.00 12.82 -17.86
CA ASP A 151 -4.57 13.10 -18.09
C ASP A 151 -3.67 12.45 -17.03
N ALA A 152 -4.05 12.53 -15.75
CA ALA A 152 -3.27 11.91 -14.67
C ALA A 152 -3.37 10.37 -14.74
N LEU A 153 -4.50 9.84 -15.19
CA LEU A 153 -4.69 8.41 -15.42
C LEU A 153 -3.82 7.90 -16.56
N ALA A 154 -3.68 8.64 -17.66
CA ALA A 154 -2.78 8.28 -18.75
C ALA A 154 -1.32 8.15 -18.28
N VAL A 155 -0.84 9.13 -17.49
CA VAL A 155 0.51 9.06 -16.88
C VAL A 155 0.62 7.88 -15.92
N PHE A 156 -0.41 7.63 -15.10
CA PHE A 156 -0.45 6.48 -14.21
C PHE A 156 -0.36 5.15 -14.98
N ASP A 157 -1.10 5.00 -16.07
CA ASP A 157 -1.13 3.80 -16.91
C ASP A 157 0.24 3.52 -17.55
N ASP A 158 0.91 4.56 -18.05
CA ASP A 158 2.26 4.42 -18.60
C ASP A 158 3.30 4.05 -17.52
N LEU A 159 3.23 4.70 -16.35
CA LEU A 159 4.15 4.42 -15.23
C LEU A 159 3.94 3.02 -14.65
N ILE A 160 2.70 2.60 -14.43
CA ILE A 160 2.41 1.26 -13.93
C ILE A 160 2.77 0.21 -14.97
N HIS A 161 2.57 0.49 -16.26
CA HIS A 161 3.01 -0.40 -17.32
C HIS A 161 4.53 -0.59 -17.27
N TRP A 162 5.27 0.52 -17.23
CA TRP A 162 6.72 0.46 -17.13
C TRP A 162 7.18 -0.25 -15.85
N GLN A 163 6.52 -0.01 -14.71
CA GLN A 163 6.88 -0.65 -13.45
C GLN A 163 6.67 -2.18 -13.47
N ILE A 164 5.61 -2.67 -14.13
CA ILE A 164 5.25 -4.10 -14.13
C ILE A 164 5.97 -4.87 -15.25
N TRP A 165 5.94 -4.34 -16.48
CA TRP A 165 6.42 -5.06 -17.67
C TRP A 165 7.79 -4.58 -18.15
N GLY A 166 8.26 -3.42 -17.69
CA GLY A 166 9.45 -2.78 -18.23
C GLY A 166 9.16 -2.05 -19.54
N GLY A 167 9.92 -0.99 -19.81
CA GLY A 167 9.71 -0.13 -20.97
C GLY A 167 8.43 0.72 -20.90
N VAL A 168 8.42 1.82 -21.63
CA VAL A 168 7.24 2.67 -21.77
C VAL A 168 6.49 2.22 -23.04
N PRO A 169 5.14 2.19 -23.05
CA PRO A 169 4.37 1.84 -24.25
C PRO A 169 4.76 2.66 -25.49
N GLU A 170 4.72 2.03 -26.67
CA GLU A 170 4.94 2.75 -27.94
C GLU A 170 3.86 3.81 -28.15
N GLY A 171 4.27 5.03 -28.53
CA GLY A 171 3.35 6.16 -28.74
C GLY A 171 2.91 6.86 -27.46
N SER A 172 3.44 6.47 -26.29
CA SER A 172 3.24 7.19 -25.03
C SER A 172 3.92 8.57 -25.05
N ASP A 173 3.19 9.59 -24.62
CA ASP A 173 3.71 10.94 -24.40
C ASP A 173 4.82 10.97 -23.33
N LEU A 174 4.88 9.96 -22.45
CA LEU A 174 5.89 9.84 -21.41
C LEU A 174 7.30 9.70 -22.00
N VAL A 175 7.46 9.05 -23.16
CA VAL A 175 8.77 8.95 -23.83
C VAL A 175 9.22 10.33 -24.30
N ALA A 176 8.37 11.02 -25.07
CA ALA A 176 8.67 12.36 -25.59
C ALA A 176 8.92 13.36 -24.46
N PHE A 177 8.13 13.28 -23.38
CA PHE A 177 8.31 14.11 -22.19
C PHE A 177 9.68 13.88 -21.53
N ARG A 178 10.09 12.62 -21.34
CA ARG A 178 11.39 12.30 -20.74
C ARG A 178 12.57 12.76 -21.59
N GLU A 179 12.49 12.62 -22.91
CA GLU A 179 13.50 13.13 -23.83
C GLU A 179 13.61 14.66 -23.75
N LEU A 180 12.47 15.36 -23.68
CA LEU A 180 12.44 16.80 -23.49
C LEU A 180 13.08 17.24 -22.16
N MET A 181 12.77 16.54 -21.07
CA MET A 181 13.34 16.84 -19.75
C MET A 181 14.86 16.59 -19.74
N GLN A 182 15.34 15.49 -20.34
CA GLN A 182 16.77 15.21 -20.45
C GLN A 182 17.49 16.26 -21.31
N ALA A 183 16.89 16.72 -22.41
CA ALA A 183 17.49 17.76 -23.25
C ALA A 183 17.52 19.15 -22.57
N THR A 184 16.59 19.42 -21.65
CA THR A 184 16.44 20.72 -20.99
C THR A 184 17.24 20.82 -19.69
N PHE A 185 17.32 19.72 -18.92
CA PHE A 185 17.88 19.70 -17.56
C PHE A 185 19.02 18.70 -17.36
N GLY A 186 19.33 17.86 -18.36
CA GLY A 186 20.32 16.79 -18.29
C GLY A 186 21.73 17.17 -18.74
#